data_AF-A0A3D5P7R8-F1
#
_entry.id   AF-A0A3D5P7R8-F1
#
_cell.length_a   1.000
_cell.length_b   1.000
_cell.length_c   1.000
_cell.angle_alpha   90.00
_cell.angle_beta   90.00
_cell.angle_gamma   90.00
#
_symmetry.space_group_name_H-M   'P 1'
#
loop_
_entity.id
_entity.type
_entity.pdbx_description
1 polymer ?
#
loop_
_entity_poly.entity_id
_entity_poly.type
_entity_poly.pdbx_seq_one_letter_code
_entity_poly.pdbx_strand_id
1 'polypeptide(L)'
;MTKLVGKSPPQLSAIQAPVSALVAGVGDEIRRIVLSDFDRIEEVNEHLLFMRGKLFRPTLLLLCSRVADQECEDALTLAAVVELVHLATLVHDDAVD
;
A
#
# COMPACT_ATOMS: atom_id res chain seq x y z
N MET A 1 -30.84 13.33 -1.69
CA MET A 1 -29.61 13.42 -2.51
C MET A 1 -28.83 14.64 -2.05
N THR A 2 -28.01 14.46 -1.04
CA THR A 2 -27.40 15.52 -0.22
C THR A 2 -26.29 16.22 -1.00
N LYS A 3 -26.34 17.56 -1.06
CA LYS A 3 -25.34 18.41 -1.71
C LYS A 3 -23.93 18.10 -1.18
N LEU A 4 -23.08 17.54 -2.02
CA LEU A 4 -21.63 17.44 -1.83
C LEU A 4 -20.86 18.67 -2.34
N VAL A 5 -21.55 19.75 -2.70
CA VAL A 5 -20.96 20.91 -3.36
C VAL A 5 -20.67 22.00 -2.33
N GLY A 6 -19.38 22.17 -1.97
CA GLY A 6 -18.93 23.33 -1.18
C GLY A 6 -17.57 23.21 -0.46
N LYS A 7 -16.96 22.02 -0.35
CA LYS A 7 -15.64 21.85 0.30
C LYS A 7 -14.58 21.46 -0.73
N SER A 8 -13.39 22.08 -0.64
CA SER A 8 -12.19 21.60 -1.35
C SER A 8 -11.98 20.10 -1.06
N PRO A 9 -11.52 19.32 -2.06
CA PRO A 9 -11.29 17.89 -1.85
C PRO A 9 -10.28 17.69 -0.72
N PRO A 10 -10.45 16.65 0.12
CA PRO A 10 -9.51 16.35 1.19
C PRO A 10 -8.12 16.07 0.62
N GLN A 11 -7.08 16.48 1.35
CA GLN A 11 -5.71 16.09 1.04
C GLN A 11 -5.51 14.60 1.35
N LEU A 12 -4.57 13.94 0.67
CA LEU A 12 -4.29 12.52 0.89
C LEU A 12 -3.91 12.22 2.36
N SER A 13 -3.16 13.11 3.00
CA SER A 13 -2.83 13.02 4.43
C SER A 13 -4.08 12.95 5.32
N ALA A 14 -5.13 13.70 4.98
CA ALA A 14 -6.40 13.66 5.69
C ALA A 14 -7.17 12.35 5.46
N ILE A 15 -7.06 11.77 4.26
CA ILE A 15 -7.63 10.45 3.92
C ILE A 15 -6.89 9.33 4.67
N GLN A 16 -5.56 9.45 4.79
CA GLN A 16 -4.71 8.46 5.44
C GLN A 16 -4.77 8.52 6.97
N ALA A 17 -5.12 9.67 7.55
CA ALA A 17 -5.10 9.89 9.00
C ALA A 17 -5.72 8.75 9.83
N PRO A 18 -6.91 8.20 9.50
CA PRO A 18 -7.55 7.13 10.28
C PRO A 18 -6.77 5.81 10.29
N VAL A 19 -5.91 5.57 9.31
CA VAL A 19 -5.13 4.33 9.13
C VAL A 19 -3.62 4.58 9.09
N SER A 20 -3.18 5.76 9.51
CA SER A 20 -1.79 6.22 9.38
C SER A 20 -0.77 5.30 10.03
N ALA A 21 -1.09 4.72 11.20
CA ALA A 21 -0.24 3.74 11.87
C ALA A 21 -0.06 2.46 11.04
N LEU A 22 -1.15 1.96 10.44
CA LEU A 22 -1.10 0.77 9.58
C LEU A 22 -0.37 1.07 8.27
N VAL A 23 -0.64 2.24 7.66
CA VAL A 23 0.05 2.70 6.44
C VAL A 23 1.58 2.79 6.65
N ALA A 24 2.02 3.26 7.82
CA ALA A 24 3.43 3.31 8.17
C ALA A 24 4.09 1.92 8.21
N GLY A 25 3.36 0.88 8.63
CA GLY A 25 3.84 -0.50 8.69
C GLY A 25 3.84 -1.24 7.35
N VAL A 26 3.20 -0.71 6.30
CA VAL A 26 3.09 -1.41 5.00
C VAL A 26 4.47 -1.66 4.38
N GLY A 27 5.40 -0.71 4.48
CA GLY A 27 6.75 -0.87 3.93
C GLY A 27 7.52 -2.02 4.58
N ASP A 28 7.44 -2.12 5.92
CA ASP A 28 8.09 -3.20 6.66
C ASP A 28 7.44 -4.56 6.36
N GLU A 29 6.12 -4.58 6.17
CA GLU A 29 5.39 -5.79 5.81
C GLU A 29 5.71 -6.26 4.39
N ILE A 30 5.83 -5.33 3.43
CA ILE A 30 6.31 -5.64 2.07
C ILE A 30 7.71 -6.26 2.16
N ARG A 31 8.63 -5.61 2.89
CA ARG A 31 9.98 -6.11 3.10
C ARG A 31 9.96 -7.53 3.66
N ARG A 32 9.17 -7.78 4.71
CA ARG A 32 9.01 -9.11 5.31
C ARG A 32 8.53 -10.16 4.31
N ILE A 33 7.63 -9.81 3.40
CA ILE A 33 7.07 -10.72 2.39
C ILE A 33 8.10 -11.07 1.29
N VAL A 34 8.94 -10.11 0.88
CA VAL A 34 9.84 -10.31 -0.26
C VAL A 34 11.22 -10.85 0.10
N LEU A 35 11.57 -10.94 1.39
CA LEU A 35 12.86 -11.48 1.88
C LEU A 35 13.29 -12.73 1.10
N SER A 36 14.51 -12.73 0.58
CA SER A 36 15.06 -13.84 -0.21
C SER A 36 16.43 -14.27 0.29
N ASP A 37 16.68 -15.60 0.28
CA ASP A 37 18.00 -16.17 0.56
C ASP A 37 18.99 -16.02 -0.63
N PHE A 38 18.56 -15.41 -1.73
CA PHE A 38 19.38 -15.22 -2.93
C PHE A 38 19.79 -13.75 -3.09
N ASP A 39 21.09 -13.48 -3.00
CA ASP A 39 21.67 -12.13 -3.05
C ASP A 39 21.15 -11.26 -4.22
N ARG A 40 20.98 -11.86 -5.41
CA ARG A 40 20.50 -11.15 -6.60
C ARG A 40 19.03 -10.74 -6.52
N ILE A 41 18.20 -11.53 -5.83
CA ILE A 41 16.79 -11.20 -5.62
C ILE A 41 16.70 -10.09 -4.58
N GLU A 42 17.54 -10.13 -3.55
CA GLU A 42 17.56 -9.09 -2.51
C GLU A 42 17.98 -7.71 -3.05
N GLU A 43 18.95 -7.66 -3.97
CA GLU A 43 19.35 -6.41 -4.63
C GLU A 43 18.19 -5.76 -5.41
N VAL A 44 17.39 -6.58 -6.11
CA VAL A 44 16.19 -6.12 -6.82
C VAL A 44 15.12 -5.67 -5.82
N ASN A 45 14.87 -6.45 -4.76
CA ASN A 45 13.89 -6.12 -3.73
C ASN A 45 14.20 -4.78 -3.05
N GLU A 46 15.46 -4.54 -2.69
CA GLU A 46 15.87 -3.25 -2.11
C GLU A 46 15.56 -2.10 -3.06
N HIS A 47 15.91 -2.24 -4.34
CA HIS A 47 15.60 -1.22 -5.34
C HIS A 47 14.08 -0.93 -5.43
N LEU A 48 13.25 -1.98 -5.41
CA LEU A 48 11.79 -1.85 -5.43
C LEU A 48 11.24 -1.19 -4.15
N LEU A 49 11.81 -1.49 -2.98
CA LEU A 49 11.41 -0.90 -1.70
C LEU A 49 11.76 0.58 -1.59
N PHE A 50 12.77 1.06 -2.33
CA PHE A 50 13.10 2.49 -2.41
C PHE A 50 12.07 3.30 -3.24
N MET A 51 11.24 2.65 -4.05
CA MET A 51 10.19 3.31 -4.82
C MET A 51 9.06 3.78 -3.91
N ARG A 52 9.14 5.04 -3.46
CA ARG A 52 8.11 5.66 -2.63
C ARG A 52 6.88 6.03 -3.45
N GLY A 53 5.85 5.20 -3.35
CA GLY A 53 4.51 5.50 -3.81
C GLY A 53 3.70 6.36 -2.85
N LYS A 54 2.50 6.77 -3.27
CA LYS A 54 1.50 7.42 -2.41
C LYS A 54 0.81 6.44 -1.45
N LEU A 55 1.10 5.13 -1.57
CA LEU A 55 0.44 4.03 -0.86
C LEU A 55 -1.09 4.12 -0.94
N PHE A 56 -1.61 4.56 -2.09
CA PHE A 56 -3.04 4.78 -2.27
C PHE A 56 -3.84 3.47 -2.18
N ARG A 57 -3.32 2.39 -2.79
CA ARG A 57 -3.96 1.07 -2.77
C ARG A 57 -3.97 0.45 -1.36
N PRO A 58 -2.84 0.42 -0.62
CA PRO A 58 -2.83 0.09 0.81
C PRO A 58 -3.82 0.90 1.62
N THR A 59 -3.82 2.23 1.45
CA THR A 59 -4.70 3.13 2.19
C THR A 59 -6.18 2.76 1.97
N LEU A 60 -6.58 2.51 0.73
CA LEU A 60 -7.94 2.13 0.40
C LEU A 60 -8.34 0.80 1.07
N LEU A 61 -7.48 -0.22 1.00
CA LEU A 61 -7.74 -1.51 1.63
C LEU A 61 -7.88 -1.38 3.15
N LEU A 62 -6.95 -0.66 3.78
CA LEU A 62 -6.95 -0.44 5.23
C LEU A 62 -8.20 0.32 5.67
N LEU A 63 -8.64 1.33 4.92
CA LEU A 63 -9.90 2.03 5.18
C LEU A 63 -11.11 1.09 5.06
N CYS A 64 -11.17 0.26 4.01
CA CYS A 64 -12.23 -0.75 3.85
C CYS A 64 -12.26 -1.75 5.02
N SER A 65 -11.10 -2.16 5.53
CA SER A 65 -10.98 -3.07 6.69
C SER A 65 -11.56 -2.48 7.99
N ARG A 66 -11.71 -1.15 8.06
CA ARG A 66 -12.29 -0.44 9.21
C ARG A 66 -13.80 -0.21 9.08
N VAL A 67 -14.38 -0.46 7.91
CA VAL A 67 -15.83 -0.35 7.68
C VAL A 67 -16.55 -1.65 8.01
N ALA A 68 -15.85 -2.79 8.00
CA ALA A 68 -16.42 -4.07 8.40
C ALA A 68 -16.67 -4.12 9.93
N ASP A 69 -17.74 -4.78 10.35
CA ASP A 69 -18.10 -4.97 11.77
C ASP A 69 -17.11 -5.85 12.56
N GLN A 70 -16.08 -6.38 11.89
CA GLN A 70 -15.05 -7.21 12.47
C GLN A 70 -13.66 -6.68 12.12
N GLU A 71 -12.74 -6.75 13.07
CA GLU A 71 -11.34 -6.46 12.80
C GLU A 71 -10.77 -7.52 11.86
N CYS A 72 -10.25 -7.08 10.71
CA CYS A 72 -9.47 -7.93 9.82
C CYS A 72 -8.03 -7.97 10.34
N GLU A 73 -7.65 -9.08 10.98
CA GLU A 73 -6.30 -9.32 11.51
C GLU A 73 -5.24 -9.26 10.40
N ASP A 74 -5.57 -9.73 9.19
CA ASP A 74 -4.68 -9.76 8.04
C ASP A 74 -4.64 -8.43 7.24
N ALA A 75 -5.29 -7.36 7.70
CA ALA A 75 -5.45 -6.13 6.91
C ALA A 75 -4.11 -5.51 6.49
N LEU A 76 -3.10 -5.56 7.37
CA LEU A 76 -1.75 -5.07 7.06
C LEU A 76 -1.08 -5.92 5.98
N THR A 77 -1.12 -7.24 6.13
CA THR A 77 -0.56 -8.19 5.15
C THR A 77 -1.26 -8.06 3.80
N LEU A 78 -2.58 -7.96 3.77
CA LEU A 78 -3.34 -7.77 2.53
C LEU A 78 -3.01 -6.42 1.87
N ALA A 79 -2.82 -5.36 2.66
CA ALA A 79 -2.40 -4.06 2.14
C ALA A 79 -1.02 -4.14 1.46
N ALA A 80 -0.08 -4.85 2.06
CA ALA A 80 1.24 -5.11 1.47
C ALA A 80 1.16 -5.97 0.20
N VAL A 81 0.35 -7.03 0.21
CA VAL A 81 0.14 -7.89 -0.97
C VAL A 81 -0.43 -7.10 -2.15
N VAL A 82 -1.42 -6.24 -1.93
CA VAL A 82 -1.99 -5.41 -3.00
C VAL A 82 -0.95 -4.43 -3.58
N GLU A 83 -0.09 -3.86 -2.75
CA GLU A 83 0.99 -2.99 -3.24
C GLU A 83 2.06 -3.80 -3.97
N LEU A 84 2.38 -5.02 -3.53
CA LEU A 84 3.29 -5.92 -4.24
C LEU A 84 2.79 -6.25 -5.64
N VAL A 85 1.49 -6.52 -5.82
CA VAL A 85 0.89 -6.72 -7.14
C VAL A 85 1.03 -5.46 -8.00
N HIS A 86 0.85 -4.27 -7.41
CA HIS A 86 1.06 -3.01 -8.12
C HIS A 86 2.53 -2.80 -8.54
N LEU A 87 3.47 -3.08 -7.65
CA LEU A 87 4.91 -2.99 -7.94
C LEU A 87 5.29 -3.98 -9.05
N ALA A 88 4.78 -5.21 -9.01
CA ALA A 88 5.01 -6.21 -10.05
C ALA A 88 4.52 -5.72 -11.42
N THR A 89 3.36 -5.07 -11.50
CA THR A 89 2.88 -4.50 -12.77
C THR A 89 3.79 -3.39 -13.28
N LEU A 90 4.29 -2.50 -12.41
CA LEU A 90 5.21 -1.42 -12.82
C LEU A 90 6.52 -1.98 -13.39
N VAL A 91 7.12 -2.95 -12.70
CA VAL A 91 8.37 -3.59 -13.17
C VAL A 91 8.18 -4.29 -14.50
N HIS A 92 7.06 -4.98 -14.68
CA HIS A 92 6.75 -5.65 -15.94
C HIS A 92 6.49 -4.65 -17.08
N ASP A 93 5.80 -3.54 -16.81
CA ASP A 93 5.58 -2.48 -17.80
C ASP A 93 6.92 -1.83 -18.21
N ASP A 94 7.77 -1.46 -17.23
CA ASP A 94 9.09 -0.83 -17.46
C ASP A 94 10.08 -1.74 -18.21
N ALA A 95 9.92 -3.06 -18.16
CA ALA A 95 10.77 -4.02 -18.87
C ALA A 95 10.28 -4.31 -20.31
N VAL A 96 9.00 -4.02 -20.60
CA VAL A 96 8.40 -4.16 -21.93
C VAL A 96 8.62 -2.91 -22.77
N ASP A 97 8.66 -1.74 -22.13
CA ASP A 97 9.04 -0.45 -22.71
C ASP A 97 10.56 -0.32 -22.96
#